data_AF-A0A8S1DTU8-F1
#
_entry.id   AF-A0A8S1DTU8-F1
#
_cell.length_a   1.000
_cell.length_b   1.000
_cell.length_c   1.000
_cell.angle_alpha   90.00
_cell.angle_beta   90.00
_cell.angle_gamma   90.00
#
_symmetry.space_group_name_H-M   'P 1'
#
loop_
_entity.id
_entity.type
_entity.pdbx_description
1 polymer ?
#
loop_
_entity_poly.entity_id
_entity_poly.type
_entity_poly.pdbx_seq_one_letter_code
_entity_poly.pdbx_strand_id
1 'polypeptide(L)'
;MQNTVANNLQRAMRGGAPGTFSLVRSFAAIQELVNEGCFDDGQVEGLPVWALIYYCLRCGDYKAAFYCVQQAGSHLVDSYSAFFEDMAGNDGQVSESVSEVLRYQYRHVVASSEDSFKKAVFCLLGGCDIKEDFPEVVQTAEDYIWFKLGQVKTMPDGHELPMDILTYNHLQSLISQEYGETHYKATEQPFLYASMLLLTSQFEEAIEFLNRTSFLRPHAVHMALALAETGLLATSVPLQAPLLSLDENEPAPSKRLNLPRLVMTYCNKFSHSNLAEAINYFYFLRDLKDADGVNLFKLCCCDLALENKAFNVMFGMLNERGDRVFGVLDEFFSSEEDTKAIIRMVAEESEKKSCLEDAIFLFELCSDHENSLRLLNSMLGQILPQENKLGSVRERMESVAMMHKQRYHGKEINCSAPTASNFNLLCRLIEFFNHWHSKDFRKALEIISEVELLPKKPSEVEHYIAVFRQLSGDIMKNIPEVMLATMNILSAEYSRLKSNRVGSPTKHHAQEDLRQYGQAITAYSASLPYDMPGDTNAKMVQLMMTMN
;
A
#
# COMPACT_ATOMS: atom_id res chain seq x y z
N MET A 1 41.35 -9.71 11.96
CA MET A 1 42.82 -9.57 11.93
C MET A 1 43.35 -8.43 12.80
N GLN A 2 43.02 -7.16 12.53
CA GLN A 2 43.54 -6.00 13.30
C GLN A 2 43.29 -6.10 14.81
N ASN A 3 42.05 -6.45 15.21
CA ASN A 3 41.69 -6.62 16.62
C ASN A 3 42.51 -7.74 17.29
N THR A 4 42.72 -8.87 16.61
CA THR A 4 43.53 -9.99 17.11
C THR A 4 44.97 -9.58 17.36
N VAL A 5 45.56 -8.82 16.43
CA VAL A 5 46.92 -8.30 16.55
C VAL A 5 47.02 -7.25 17.66
N ALA A 6 46.04 -6.36 17.78
CA ALA A 6 45.98 -5.35 18.84
C ALA A 6 45.80 -5.97 20.24
N ASN A 7 45.10 -7.08 20.35
CA ASN A 7 44.93 -7.80 21.62
C ASN A 7 46.16 -8.63 22.02
N ASN A 8 47.10 -8.85 21.09
CA ASN A 8 48.28 -9.70 21.29
C ASN A 8 49.58 -8.98 20.90
N LEU A 9 49.71 -7.68 21.20
CA LEU A 9 50.84 -6.85 20.75
C LEU A 9 52.23 -7.43 21.07
N GLN A 10 52.39 -8.03 22.25
CA GLN A 10 53.65 -8.63 22.68
C GLN A 10 54.07 -9.84 21.83
N ARG A 11 53.09 -10.62 21.33
CA ARG A 11 53.33 -11.78 20.47
C ARG A 11 53.37 -11.41 18.99
N ALA A 12 52.56 -10.43 18.59
CA ALA A 12 52.42 -9.96 17.21
C ALA A 12 53.73 -9.44 16.61
N MET A 13 54.58 -8.81 17.42
CA MET A 13 55.87 -8.20 17.02
C MET A 13 55.77 -7.44 15.68
N ARG A 14 54.70 -6.66 15.47
CA ARG A 14 54.32 -6.09 14.17
C ARG A 14 55.39 -5.21 13.52
N GLY A 15 56.27 -4.62 14.32
CA GLY A 15 57.27 -3.66 13.86
C GLY A 15 56.66 -2.29 13.51
N GLY A 16 57.45 -1.42 12.89
CA GLY A 16 57.07 -0.03 12.59
C GLY A 16 56.54 0.24 11.17
N ALA A 17 56.58 -0.75 10.28
CA ALA A 17 56.14 -0.58 8.88
C ALA A 17 54.62 -0.80 8.75
N PRO A 18 53.82 0.22 8.42
CA PRO A 18 52.40 0.04 8.15
C PRO A 18 52.19 -0.70 6.82
N GLY A 19 51.25 -1.65 6.79
CA GLY A 19 50.88 -2.37 5.57
C GLY A 19 50.09 -3.65 5.86
N THR A 20 49.44 -4.21 4.83
CA THR A 20 48.70 -5.46 4.93
C THR A 20 49.63 -6.64 5.19
N PHE A 21 50.77 -6.70 4.50
CA PHE A 21 51.78 -7.75 4.72
C PHE A 21 52.26 -7.79 6.18
N SER A 22 52.63 -6.65 6.78
CA SER A 22 53.10 -6.61 8.16
C SER A 22 52.00 -7.02 9.15
N LEU A 23 50.73 -6.69 8.85
CA LEU A 23 49.58 -7.12 9.64
C LEU A 23 49.31 -8.63 9.52
N VAL A 24 49.33 -9.18 8.30
CA VAL A 24 49.13 -10.60 8.00
C VAL A 24 50.23 -11.43 8.65
N ARG A 25 51.49 -11.02 8.51
CA ARG A 25 52.64 -11.64 9.17
C ARG A 25 52.44 -11.71 10.70
N SER A 26 52.05 -10.58 11.30
CA SER A 26 51.79 -10.51 12.74
C SER A 26 50.66 -11.43 13.17
N PHE A 27 49.61 -11.53 12.35
CA PHE A 27 48.47 -12.40 12.61
C PHE A 27 48.86 -13.88 12.49
N ALA A 28 49.54 -14.27 11.41
CA ALA A 28 50.00 -15.64 11.20
C ALA A 28 50.98 -16.10 12.29
N ALA A 29 51.84 -15.21 12.79
CA ALA A 29 52.73 -15.49 13.92
C ALA A 29 51.97 -15.78 15.23
N ILE A 30 50.81 -15.15 15.46
CA ILE A 30 49.96 -15.40 16.65
C ILE A 30 49.26 -16.76 16.57
N GLN A 31 48.95 -17.23 15.36
CA GLN A 31 48.22 -18.49 15.13
C GLN A 31 49.08 -19.75 15.31
N GLU A 32 50.39 -19.60 15.60
CA GLU A 32 51.32 -20.71 15.84
C GLU A 32 51.31 -21.81 14.75
N LEU A 33 50.98 -21.45 13.51
CA LEU A 33 50.77 -22.37 12.37
C LEU A 33 51.94 -23.34 12.16
N VAL A 34 53.17 -22.90 12.43
CA VAL A 34 54.41 -23.68 12.25
C VAL A 34 54.50 -24.90 13.18
N ASN A 35 53.78 -24.91 14.30
CA ASN A 35 53.83 -26.01 15.28
C ASN A 35 52.87 -27.16 14.94
N GLU A 36 51.92 -26.96 14.02
CA GLU A 36 50.79 -27.87 13.81
C GLU A 36 50.68 -28.44 12.38
N GLY A 37 51.46 -27.98 11.40
CA GLY A 37 51.29 -28.36 9.99
C GLY A 37 52.56 -28.75 9.20
N CYS A 38 52.35 -29.49 8.11
CA CYS A 38 53.35 -29.72 7.05
C CYS A 38 53.20 -28.63 5.97
N PHE A 39 54.29 -27.91 5.67
CA PHE A 39 54.26 -26.78 4.74
C PHE A 39 55.23 -26.94 3.58
N ASP A 40 54.75 -26.60 2.38
CA ASP A 40 55.50 -26.71 1.14
C ASP A 40 56.19 -25.38 0.76
N ASP A 41 57.18 -25.45 -0.13
CA ASP A 41 57.81 -24.31 -0.82
C ASP A 41 58.51 -23.26 0.08
N GLY A 42 58.66 -23.57 1.37
CA GLY A 42 59.52 -22.84 2.31
C GLY A 42 58.79 -21.78 3.14
N GLN A 43 59.57 -20.88 3.73
CA GLN A 43 59.11 -19.88 4.68
C GLN A 43 59.58 -18.48 4.31
N VAL A 44 58.74 -17.48 4.59
CA VAL A 44 59.09 -16.05 4.51
C VAL A 44 59.09 -15.50 5.94
N GLU A 45 60.22 -14.96 6.37
CA GLU A 45 60.43 -14.46 7.75
C GLU A 45 60.06 -15.48 8.85
N GLY A 46 60.29 -16.78 8.59
CA GLY A 46 60.02 -17.87 9.53
C GLY A 46 58.57 -18.34 9.58
N LEU A 47 57.71 -17.86 8.67
CA LEU A 47 56.31 -18.26 8.55
C LEU A 47 56.04 -18.98 7.22
N PRO A 48 55.08 -19.92 7.15
CA PRO A 48 54.77 -20.65 5.92
C PRO A 48 54.30 -19.71 4.81
N VAL A 49 54.93 -19.81 3.62
CA VAL A 49 54.69 -18.85 2.53
C VAL A 49 53.24 -18.91 2.03
N TRP A 50 52.67 -20.11 1.89
CA TRP A 50 51.30 -20.28 1.42
C TRP A 50 50.24 -19.75 2.38
N ALA A 51 50.50 -19.84 3.70
CA ALA A 51 49.63 -19.23 4.69
C ALA A 51 49.61 -17.70 4.59
N LEU A 52 50.78 -17.07 4.39
CA LEU A 52 50.88 -15.63 4.18
C LEU A 52 50.17 -15.19 2.89
N ILE A 53 50.36 -15.93 1.79
CA ILE A 53 49.67 -15.67 0.52
C ILE A 53 48.16 -15.77 0.72
N TYR A 54 47.68 -16.87 1.32
CA TYR A 54 46.25 -17.07 1.59
C TYR A 54 45.64 -15.91 2.39
N TYR A 55 46.26 -15.50 3.49
CA TYR A 55 45.73 -14.41 4.31
C TYR A 55 45.79 -13.05 3.60
N CYS A 56 46.79 -12.80 2.74
CA CYS A 56 46.82 -11.60 1.89
C CYS A 56 45.65 -11.60 0.90
N LEU A 57 45.39 -12.73 0.23
CA LEU A 57 44.23 -12.90 -0.66
C LEU A 57 42.91 -12.72 0.09
N ARG A 58 42.79 -13.30 1.30
CA ARG A 58 41.62 -13.16 2.17
C ARG A 58 41.35 -11.71 2.61
N CYS A 59 42.40 -10.88 2.68
CA CYS A 59 42.27 -9.45 2.94
C CYS A 59 41.95 -8.62 1.69
N GLY A 60 41.94 -9.23 0.50
CA GLY A 60 41.76 -8.53 -0.77
C GLY A 60 42.98 -7.74 -1.24
N ASP A 61 44.17 -7.99 -0.67
CA ASP A 61 45.41 -7.30 -1.06
C ASP A 61 46.30 -8.19 -1.91
N TYR A 62 46.03 -8.20 -3.21
CA TYR A 62 46.76 -8.99 -4.20
C TYR A 62 48.23 -8.55 -4.36
N LYS A 63 48.53 -7.27 -4.11
CA LYS A 63 49.90 -6.75 -4.15
C LYS A 63 50.73 -7.26 -2.98
N ALA A 64 50.12 -7.34 -1.80
CA ALA A 64 50.76 -7.98 -0.65
C ALA A 64 50.97 -9.49 -0.88
N ALA A 65 50.02 -10.18 -1.53
CA ALA A 65 50.19 -11.58 -1.91
C ALA A 65 51.35 -11.77 -2.90
N PHE A 66 51.44 -10.91 -3.92
CA PHE A 66 52.57 -10.90 -4.86
C PHE A 66 53.90 -10.61 -4.16
N TYR A 67 53.92 -9.67 -3.21
CA TYR A 67 55.11 -9.41 -2.40
C TYR A 67 55.56 -10.65 -1.61
N CYS A 68 54.64 -11.42 -1.02
CA CYS A 68 54.96 -12.69 -0.36
C CYS A 68 55.67 -13.67 -1.32
N VAL A 69 55.21 -13.76 -2.57
CA VAL A 69 55.81 -14.62 -3.59
C VAL A 69 57.22 -14.15 -3.94
N GLN A 70 57.45 -12.84 -4.08
CA GLN A 70 58.77 -12.28 -4.37
C GLN A 70 59.79 -12.50 -3.24
N GLN A 71 59.34 -12.56 -1.99
CA GLN A 71 60.19 -12.83 -0.82
C GLN A 71 60.41 -14.32 -0.57
N ALA A 72 59.77 -15.20 -1.35
CA ALA A 72 59.88 -16.65 -1.20
C ALA A 72 61.17 -17.21 -1.83
N GLY A 73 61.38 -18.53 -1.70
CA GLY A 73 62.50 -19.22 -2.33
C GLY A 73 62.48 -19.13 -3.86
N SER A 74 63.65 -19.26 -4.50
CA SER A 74 63.82 -19.07 -5.95
C SER A 74 62.86 -19.90 -6.81
N HIS A 75 62.55 -21.13 -6.38
CA HIS A 75 61.62 -22.01 -7.08
C HIS A 75 60.19 -21.44 -7.19
N LEU A 76 59.68 -20.83 -6.12
CA LEU A 76 58.33 -20.25 -6.10
C LEU A 76 58.28 -18.98 -6.97
N VAL A 77 59.33 -18.16 -6.90
CA VAL A 77 59.48 -16.95 -7.70
C VAL A 77 59.49 -17.31 -9.19
N ASP A 78 60.34 -18.24 -9.60
CA ASP A 78 60.47 -18.64 -11.01
C ASP A 78 59.18 -19.23 -11.58
N SER A 79 58.40 -19.93 -10.75
CA SER A 79 57.19 -20.64 -11.18
C SER A 79 55.92 -19.78 -11.18
N TYR A 80 55.79 -18.84 -10.24
CA TYR A 80 54.51 -18.18 -9.96
C TYR A 80 54.55 -16.64 -9.94
N SER A 81 55.74 -16.01 -9.95
CA SER A 81 55.85 -14.55 -9.85
C SER A 81 55.08 -13.81 -10.94
N ALA A 82 55.24 -14.20 -12.21
CA ALA A 82 54.55 -13.54 -13.33
C ALA A 82 53.02 -13.62 -13.23
N PHE A 83 52.50 -14.71 -12.67
CA PHE A 83 51.07 -14.89 -12.45
C PHE A 83 50.55 -13.96 -11.35
N PHE A 84 51.20 -13.92 -10.19
CA PHE A 84 50.77 -13.05 -9.10
C PHE A 84 50.97 -11.56 -9.44
N GLU A 85 51.94 -11.24 -10.30
CA GLU A 85 52.12 -9.89 -10.85
C GLU A 85 50.92 -9.47 -11.71
N ASP A 86 50.49 -10.33 -12.64
CA ASP A 86 49.31 -10.09 -13.49
C ASP A 86 48.04 -9.94 -12.67
N MET A 87 47.82 -10.83 -11.69
CA MET A 87 46.67 -10.75 -10.77
C MET A 87 46.67 -9.45 -9.96
N ALA A 88 47.84 -9.03 -9.46
CA ALA A 88 47.98 -7.78 -8.71
C ALA A 88 47.75 -6.54 -9.58
N GLY A 89 48.02 -6.63 -10.89
CA GLY A 89 47.72 -5.60 -11.89
C GLY A 89 46.24 -5.54 -12.28
N ASN A 90 45.55 -6.67 -12.29
CA ASN A 90 44.15 -6.82 -12.73
C ASN A 90 43.14 -6.94 -11.57
N ASP A 91 43.47 -6.38 -10.40
CA ASP A 91 42.59 -6.33 -9.21
C ASP A 91 41.99 -7.70 -8.81
N GLY A 92 42.81 -8.75 -8.88
CA GLY A 92 42.42 -10.11 -8.50
C GLY A 92 41.87 -10.96 -9.65
N GLN A 93 41.66 -10.40 -10.84
CA GLN A 93 41.21 -11.17 -12.00
C GLN A 93 42.33 -12.03 -12.56
N VAL A 94 42.02 -13.31 -12.78
CA VAL A 94 42.93 -14.30 -13.36
C VAL A 94 42.41 -14.70 -14.74
N SER A 95 43.26 -14.61 -15.75
CA SER A 95 42.90 -15.05 -17.11
C SER A 95 42.58 -16.56 -17.18
N GLU A 96 41.74 -16.98 -18.11
CA GLU A 96 41.34 -18.40 -18.21
C GLU A 96 42.55 -19.28 -18.54
N SER A 97 43.48 -18.81 -19.38
CA SER A 97 44.73 -19.54 -19.68
C SER A 97 45.56 -19.81 -18.42
N VAL A 98 45.58 -18.88 -17.47
CA VAL A 98 46.30 -19.10 -16.21
C VAL A 98 45.50 -19.99 -15.27
N SER A 99 44.17 -19.84 -15.25
CA SER A 99 43.29 -20.73 -14.49
C SER A 99 43.46 -22.19 -14.94
N GLU A 100 43.55 -22.47 -16.24
CA GLU A 100 43.81 -23.82 -16.78
C GLU A 100 45.15 -24.40 -16.34
N VAL A 101 46.21 -23.59 -16.35
CA VAL A 101 47.54 -24.00 -15.86
C VAL A 101 47.49 -24.36 -14.37
N LEU A 102 46.82 -23.54 -13.55
CA LEU A 102 46.65 -23.80 -12.12
C LEU A 102 45.84 -25.08 -11.87
N ARG A 103 44.76 -25.32 -12.62
CA ARG A 103 43.97 -26.56 -12.53
C ARG A 103 44.80 -27.79 -12.90
N TYR A 104 45.62 -27.69 -13.94
CA TYR A 104 46.50 -28.76 -14.36
C TYR A 104 47.53 -29.09 -13.27
N GLN A 105 48.22 -28.08 -12.74
CA GLN A 105 49.19 -28.26 -11.66
C GLN A 105 48.53 -28.79 -10.38
N TYR A 106 47.29 -28.36 -10.09
CA TYR A 106 46.53 -28.88 -8.97
C TYR A 106 46.35 -30.40 -9.07
N ARG A 107 45.75 -30.85 -10.17
CA ARG A 107 45.42 -32.27 -10.38
C ARG A 107 46.64 -33.19 -10.40
N HIS A 108 47.79 -32.70 -10.87
CA HIS A 108 48.97 -33.55 -11.08
C HIS A 108 50.04 -33.45 -9.97
N VAL A 109 50.08 -32.35 -9.22
CA VAL A 109 51.17 -32.08 -8.26
C VAL A 109 50.62 -31.67 -6.90
N VAL A 110 49.73 -30.68 -6.84
CA VAL A 110 49.34 -30.05 -5.57
C VAL A 110 48.29 -30.85 -4.80
N ALA A 111 47.43 -31.62 -5.48
CA ALA A 111 46.40 -32.44 -4.83
C ALA A 111 46.97 -33.48 -3.85
N SER A 112 48.22 -33.94 -4.06
CA SER A 112 48.93 -34.84 -3.13
C SER A 112 49.75 -34.12 -2.06
N SER A 113 49.72 -32.79 -2.01
CA SER A 113 50.43 -32.01 -0.99
C SER A 113 49.75 -32.13 0.37
N GLU A 114 50.55 -32.18 1.43
CA GLU A 114 50.09 -32.11 2.83
C GLU A 114 49.80 -30.66 3.27
N ASP A 115 50.18 -29.64 2.48
CA ASP A 115 49.97 -28.23 2.81
C ASP A 115 48.55 -27.78 2.43
N SER A 116 47.68 -27.72 3.44
CA SER A 116 46.28 -27.27 3.31
C SER A 116 46.16 -25.84 2.76
N PHE A 117 47.09 -24.93 3.06
CA PHE A 117 47.05 -23.56 2.55
C PHE A 117 47.41 -23.51 1.06
N LYS A 118 48.43 -24.28 0.65
CA LYS A 118 48.79 -24.42 -0.76
C LYS A 118 47.62 -24.95 -1.57
N LYS A 119 47.00 -26.04 -1.12
CA LYS A 119 45.82 -26.59 -1.80
C LYS A 119 44.68 -25.58 -1.89
N ALA A 120 44.35 -24.90 -0.79
CA ALA A 120 43.32 -23.88 -0.76
C ALA A 120 43.59 -22.71 -1.74
N VAL A 121 44.82 -22.21 -1.83
CA VAL A 121 45.19 -21.13 -2.76
C VAL A 121 45.05 -21.57 -4.22
N PHE A 122 45.48 -22.79 -4.56
CA PHE A 122 45.31 -23.32 -5.92
C PHE A 122 43.83 -23.53 -6.28
N CYS A 123 43.04 -24.12 -5.37
CA CYS A 123 41.61 -24.32 -5.59
C CYS A 123 40.83 -23.01 -5.73
N LEU A 124 41.21 -21.99 -4.96
CA LEU A 124 40.62 -20.64 -5.04
C LEU A 124 40.90 -19.99 -6.39
N LEU A 125 42.18 -19.93 -6.79
CA LEU A 125 42.61 -19.19 -7.97
C LEU A 125 42.27 -19.93 -9.28
N GLY A 126 42.42 -21.26 -9.28
CA GLY A 126 42.05 -22.12 -10.40
C GLY A 126 40.55 -22.36 -10.53
N GLY A 127 39.77 -22.16 -9.46
CA GLY A 127 38.35 -22.52 -9.42
C GLY A 127 38.14 -24.02 -9.67
N CYS A 128 38.89 -24.88 -8.98
CA CYS A 128 38.81 -26.33 -9.08
C CYS A 128 38.56 -27.02 -7.74
N ASP A 129 38.21 -28.30 -7.82
CA ASP A 129 37.91 -29.19 -6.69
C ASP A 129 36.90 -28.61 -5.69
N ILE A 130 35.70 -28.35 -6.19
CA ILE A 130 34.60 -27.72 -5.44
C ILE A 130 34.22 -28.53 -4.20
N LYS A 131 34.47 -29.85 -4.21
CA LYS A 131 34.07 -30.77 -3.13
C LYS A 131 35.10 -30.89 -2.03
N GLU A 132 36.35 -30.47 -2.27
CA GLU A 132 37.36 -30.48 -1.22
C GLU A 132 37.09 -29.37 -0.20
N ASP A 133 37.06 -29.77 1.07
CA ASP A 133 36.92 -28.87 2.20
C ASP A 133 38.27 -28.73 2.92
N PHE A 134 38.58 -27.52 3.37
CA PHE A 134 39.83 -27.19 4.05
C PHE A 134 39.55 -26.76 5.50
N PRO A 135 39.16 -27.67 6.42
CA PRO A 135 38.70 -27.29 7.77
C PRO A 135 39.76 -26.58 8.61
N GLU A 136 41.05 -26.81 8.34
CA GLU A 136 42.17 -26.14 9.01
C GLU A 136 42.29 -24.66 8.60
N VAL A 137 41.88 -24.34 7.37
CA VAL A 137 42.04 -23.03 6.73
C VAL A 137 40.73 -22.23 6.74
N VAL A 138 39.63 -22.89 6.35
CA VAL A 138 38.28 -22.37 6.25
C VAL A 138 37.50 -22.76 7.51
N GLN A 139 37.58 -21.91 8.53
CA GLN A 139 37.08 -22.21 9.86
C GLN A 139 35.68 -21.63 10.14
N THR A 140 35.31 -20.56 9.44
CA THR A 140 34.03 -19.86 9.65
C THR A 140 33.14 -19.94 8.40
N ALA A 141 31.84 -19.74 8.59
CA ALA A 141 30.88 -19.66 7.49
C ALA A 141 31.18 -18.48 6.54
N GLU A 142 31.71 -17.37 7.07
CA GLU A 142 32.14 -16.24 6.25
C GLU A 142 33.36 -16.58 5.39
N ASP A 143 34.32 -17.33 5.94
CA ASP A 143 35.46 -17.83 5.17
C ASP A 143 35.01 -18.81 4.10
N TYR A 144 34.02 -19.66 4.41
CA TYR A 144 33.45 -20.60 3.45
C TYR A 144 32.79 -19.87 2.27
N ILE A 145 31.93 -18.89 2.53
CA ILE A 145 31.29 -18.12 1.46
C ILE A 145 32.30 -17.30 0.67
N TRP A 146 33.26 -16.64 1.32
CA TRP A 146 34.34 -15.93 0.62
C TRP A 146 35.10 -16.87 -0.32
N PHE A 147 35.44 -18.07 0.17
CA PHE A 147 36.18 -19.06 -0.61
C PHE A 147 35.37 -19.54 -1.81
N LYS A 148 34.11 -19.95 -1.60
CA LYS A 148 33.25 -20.42 -2.69
C LYS A 148 32.95 -19.32 -3.71
N LEU A 149 32.72 -18.07 -3.27
CA LEU A 149 32.55 -16.93 -4.20
C LEU A 149 33.80 -16.70 -5.05
N GLY A 150 35.00 -16.84 -4.48
CA GLY A 150 36.25 -16.76 -5.24
C GLY A 150 36.42 -17.88 -6.27
N GLN A 151 35.81 -19.05 -6.04
CA GLN A 151 35.79 -20.18 -6.98
C GLN A 151 34.76 -20.03 -8.11
N VAL A 152 33.80 -19.10 -8.00
CA VAL A 152 32.78 -18.91 -9.02
C VAL A 152 33.39 -18.41 -10.32
N LYS A 153 33.05 -19.06 -11.43
CA LYS A 153 33.43 -18.63 -12.78
C LYS A 153 32.19 -18.34 -13.62
N THR A 154 32.20 -17.22 -14.32
CA THR A 154 31.20 -16.87 -15.35
C THR A 154 31.59 -17.46 -16.68
N MET A 155 30.73 -18.31 -17.25
CA MET A 155 30.96 -18.92 -18.55
C MET A 155 30.45 -18.00 -19.67
N PRO A 156 31.16 -17.91 -20.81
CA PRO A 156 30.59 -17.39 -22.05
C PRO A 156 29.43 -18.28 -22.51
N ASP A 157 28.35 -17.69 -23.01
CA ASP A 157 27.14 -18.40 -23.44
C ASP A 157 27.45 -19.53 -24.44
N GLY A 158 26.95 -20.75 -24.17
CA GLY A 158 26.86 -21.83 -25.16
C GLY A 158 27.84 -23.01 -25.04
N HIS A 159 28.70 -23.07 -24.02
CA HIS A 159 29.58 -24.24 -23.79
C HIS A 159 29.04 -25.18 -22.70
N GLU A 160 29.12 -26.50 -22.91
CA GLU A 160 28.78 -27.51 -21.91
C GLU A 160 29.68 -27.37 -20.67
N LEU A 161 29.07 -27.41 -19.48
CA LEU A 161 29.78 -27.29 -18.21
C LEU A 161 30.69 -28.51 -17.97
N PRO A 162 32.00 -28.32 -17.75
CA PRO A 162 32.78 -29.31 -17.04
C PRO A 162 32.15 -29.52 -15.66
N MET A 163 31.96 -30.78 -15.23
CA MET A 163 31.31 -31.11 -13.94
C MET A 163 32.02 -30.51 -12.71
N ASP A 164 33.24 -29.99 -12.87
CA ASP A 164 34.11 -29.47 -11.81
C ASP A 164 34.14 -27.93 -11.69
N ILE A 165 33.29 -27.18 -12.43
CA ILE A 165 33.25 -25.70 -12.35
C ILE A 165 32.03 -25.23 -11.53
N LEU A 166 32.28 -24.34 -10.56
CA LEU A 166 31.24 -23.75 -9.72
C LEU A 166 30.66 -22.52 -10.44
N THR A 167 29.39 -22.60 -10.82
CA THR A 167 28.64 -21.43 -11.29
C THR A 167 27.96 -20.72 -10.11
N TYR A 168 27.58 -19.47 -10.32
CA TYR A 168 26.88 -18.70 -9.28
C TYR A 168 25.53 -19.35 -8.89
N ASN A 169 24.76 -19.81 -9.88
CA ASN A 169 23.47 -20.48 -9.64
C ASN A 169 23.65 -21.82 -8.89
N HIS A 170 24.72 -22.54 -9.17
CA HIS A 170 25.06 -23.76 -8.43
C HIS A 170 25.42 -23.41 -6.97
N LEU A 171 26.23 -22.38 -6.73
CA LEU A 171 26.52 -21.92 -5.36
C LEU A 171 25.23 -21.51 -4.62
N GLN A 172 24.33 -20.77 -5.26
CA GLN A 172 23.05 -20.40 -4.67
C GLN A 172 22.24 -21.65 -4.26
N SER A 173 22.16 -22.65 -5.15
CA SER A 173 21.45 -23.91 -4.90
C SER A 173 22.11 -24.75 -3.80
N LEU A 174 23.44 -24.74 -3.72
CA LEU A 174 24.20 -25.40 -2.66
C LEU A 174 23.83 -24.82 -1.28
N ILE A 175 23.74 -23.48 -1.18
CA ILE A 175 23.40 -22.81 0.08
C ILE A 175 21.93 -23.02 0.46
N SER A 176 20.99 -22.81 -0.47
CA SER A 176 19.55 -22.82 -0.14
C SER A 176 18.92 -24.23 -0.15
N GLN A 177 19.35 -25.12 -1.04
CA GLN A 177 18.70 -26.41 -1.25
C GLN A 177 19.48 -27.58 -0.65
N GLU A 178 20.80 -27.66 -0.89
CA GLU A 178 21.61 -28.80 -0.44
C GLU A 178 21.96 -28.71 1.04
N TYR A 179 22.46 -27.56 1.49
CA TYR A 179 22.70 -27.31 2.92
C TYR A 179 21.40 -26.91 3.61
N GLY A 180 20.76 -25.85 3.11
CA GLY A 180 19.47 -25.36 3.59
C GLY A 180 19.43 -25.06 5.09
N GLU A 181 18.21 -24.91 5.62
CA GLU A 181 17.98 -24.45 6.99
C GLU A 181 18.49 -25.42 8.07
N THR A 182 18.52 -26.74 7.79
CA THR A 182 18.92 -27.77 8.74
C THR A 182 20.41 -27.75 9.02
N HIS A 183 21.23 -27.62 7.97
CA HIS A 183 22.69 -27.53 8.09
C HIS A 183 23.11 -26.32 8.94
N TYR A 184 22.51 -25.15 8.66
CA TYR A 184 22.82 -23.91 9.37
C TYR A 184 22.11 -23.77 10.72
N LYS A 185 21.32 -24.77 11.15
CA LYS A 185 20.47 -24.69 12.36
C LYS A 185 19.71 -23.37 12.41
N ALA A 186 19.02 -23.03 11.33
CA ALA A 186 18.49 -21.69 11.09
C ALA A 186 17.53 -21.18 12.18
N THR A 187 16.87 -22.09 12.91
CA THR A 187 16.04 -21.75 14.09
C THR A 187 16.87 -21.20 15.26
N GLU A 188 18.07 -21.75 15.48
CA GLU A 188 18.99 -21.34 16.55
C GLU A 188 19.86 -20.16 16.13
N GLN A 189 20.25 -20.11 14.85
CA GLN A 189 21.16 -19.11 14.28
C GLN A 189 20.55 -18.40 13.06
N PRO A 190 19.42 -17.68 13.20
CA PRO A 190 18.70 -17.10 12.07
C PRO A 190 19.52 -16.05 11.32
N PHE A 191 20.33 -15.27 12.04
CA PHE A 191 21.18 -14.26 11.42
C PHE A 191 22.28 -14.88 10.55
N LEU A 192 22.84 -16.03 10.96
CA LEU A 192 23.86 -16.70 10.18
C LEU A 192 23.30 -17.15 8.83
N TYR A 193 22.18 -17.88 8.84
CA TYR A 193 21.56 -18.36 7.61
C TYR A 193 21.10 -17.21 6.71
N ALA A 194 20.46 -16.18 7.27
CA ALA A 194 20.08 -14.99 6.53
C ALA A 194 21.30 -14.31 5.89
N SER A 195 22.42 -14.17 6.61
CA SER A 195 23.66 -13.64 6.05
C SER A 195 24.21 -14.49 4.90
N MET A 196 24.14 -15.83 4.98
CA MET A 196 24.57 -16.70 3.87
C MET A 196 23.73 -16.47 2.60
N LEU A 197 22.41 -16.34 2.75
CA LEU A 197 21.51 -16.03 1.63
C LEU A 197 21.77 -14.64 1.06
N LEU A 198 21.96 -13.63 1.90
CA LEU A 198 22.24 -12.25 1.47
C LEU A 198 23.58 -12.13 0.75
N LEU A 199 24.63 -12.78 1.26
CA LEU A 199 25.97 -12.79 0.65
C LEU A 199 26.00 -13.54 -0.70
N THR A 200 25.04 -14.44 -0.93
CA THR A 200 24.83 -15.13 -2.22
C THR A 200 23.70 -14.50 -3.05
N SER A 201 23.31 -13.26 -2.72
CA SER A 201 22.27 -12.47 -3.39
C SER A 201 20.93 -13.20 -3.59
N GLN A 202 20.58 -14.10 -2.68
CA GLN A 202 19.28 -14.79 -2.65
C GLN A 202 18.30 -13.96 -1.79
N PHE A 203 18.04 -12.72 -2.22
CA PHE A 203 17.34 -11.71 -1.42
C PHE A 203 15.91 -12.12 -1.08
N GLU A 204 15.17 -12.64 -2.06
CA GLU A 204 13.75 -13.00 -1.92
C GLU A 204 13.57 -14.11 -0.90
N GLU A 205 14.46 -15.10 -0.92
CA GLU A 205 14.47 -16.20 0.06
C GLU A 205 14.93 -15.73 1.44
N ALA A 206 15.93 -14.84 1.53
CA ALA A 206 16.34 -14.26 2.80
C ALA A 206 15.19 -13.48 3.47
N ILE A 207 14.48 -12.66 2.70
CA ILE A 207 13.33 -11.89 3.18
C ILE A 207 12.21 -12.81 3.63
N GLU A 208 11.88 -13.83 2.84
CA GLU A 208 10.85 -14.80 3.19
C GLU A 208 11.20 -15.52 4.51
N PHE A 209 12.43 -16.01 4.65
CA PHE A 209 12.93 -16.66 5.85
C PHE A 209 12.82 -15.74 7.09
N LEU A 210 13.30 -14.50 6.99
CA LEU A 210 13.23 -13.52 8.07
C LEU A 210 11.78 -13.16 8.45
N ASN A 211 10.86 -13.11 7.48
CA ASN A 211 9.45 -12.76 7.71
C ASN A 211 8.69 -13.82 8.53
N ARG A 212 9.13 -15.09 8.51
CA ARG A 212 8.52 -16.18 9.31
C ARG A 212 8.57 -15.88 10.81
N THR A 213 9.63 -15.22 11.27
CA THR A 213 9.86 -14.95 12.70
C THR A 213 9.33 -13.57 13.10
N SER A 214 8.46 -13.51 14.12
CA SER A 214 7.72 -12.29 14.49
C SER A 214 8.61 -11.07 14.76
N PHE A 215 9.71 -11.24 15.52
CA PHE A 215 10.61 -10.14 15.86
C PHE A 215 11.54 -9.71 14.70
N LEU A 216 11.76 -10.59 13.71
CA LEU A 216 12.57 -10.31 12.52
C LEU A 216 11.73 -9.73 11.37
N ARG A 217 10.40 -9.88 11.43
CA ARG A 217 9.48 -9.38 10.40
C ARG A 217 9.64 -7.91 10.06
N PRO A 218 9.78 -6.97 11.01
CA PRO A 218 10.06 -5.58 10.65
C PRO A 218 11.32 -5.46 9.81
N HIS A 219 12.42 -6.13 10.18
CA HIS A 219 13.65 -6.10 9.41
C HIS A 219 13.47 -6.67 7.99
N ALA A 220 12.73 -7.77 7.85
CA ALA A 220 12.42 -8.36 6.55
C ALA A 220 11.68 -7.37 5.63
N VAL A 221 10.65 -6.69 6.16
CA VAL A 221 9.86 -5.70 5.41
C VAL A 221 10.73 -4.52 4.98
N HIS A 222 11.46 -3.90 5.91
CA HIS A 222 12.29 -2.73 5.59
C HIS A 222 13.42 -3.07 4.60
N MET A 223 14.02 -4.26 4.74
CA MET A 223 15.01 -4.76 3.78
C MET A 223 14.40 -4.96 2.40
N ALA A 224 13.21 -5.56 2.31
CA ALA A 224 12.49 -5.73 1.05
C ALA A 224 12.19 -4.38 0.37
N LEU A 225 11.72 -3.39 1.15
CA LEU A 225 11.44 -2.05 0.65
C LEU A 225 12.70 -1.35 0.13
N ALA A 226 13.81 -1.43 0.87
CA ALA A 226 15.08 -0.85 0.44
C ALA A 226 15.58 -1.51 -0.86
N LEU A 227 15.53 -2.84 -0.95
CA LEU A 227 15.94 -3.57 -2.14
C LEU A 227 15.05 -3.27 -3.34
N ALA A 228 13.73 -3.14 -3.13
CA ALA A 228 12.77 -2.77 -4.17
C ALA A 228 13.05 -1.37 -4.73
N GLU A 229 13.29 -0.36 -3.89
CA GLU A 229 13.62 1.01 -4.34
C GLU A 229 14.97 1.06 -5.08
N THR A 230 15.91 0.18 -4.76
CA THR A 230 17.19 0.06 -5.49
C THR A 230 17.10 -0.78 -6.78
N GLY A 231 15.95 -1.40 -7.06
CA GLY A 231 15.77 -2.29 -8.22
C GLY A 231 16.49 -3.64 -8.12
N LEU A 232 16.89 -4.06 -6.92
CA LEU A 232 17.60 -5.32 -6.67
C LEU A 232 16.66 -6.48 -6.30
N LEU A 233 15.38 -6.20 -6.04
CA LEU A 233 14.39 -7.20 -5.65
C LEU A 233 13.55 -7.65 -6.85
N ALA A 234 13.56 -8.94 -7.15
CA ALA A 234 12.67 -9.53 -8.14
C ALA A 234 11.25 -9.67 -7.56
N THR A 235 10.33 -8.80 -7.97
CA THR A 235 8.94 -8.84 -7.50
C THR A 235 8.07 -9.76 -8.37
N SER A 236 7.14 -10.49 -7.76
CA SER A 236 6.09 -11.21 -8.48
C SER A 236 4.89 -10.29 -8.78
N VAL A 237 4.20 -10.56 -9.89
CA VAL A 237 3.13 -9.69 -10.41
C VAL A 237 1.74 -10.02 -9.84
N PRO A 238 1.25 -11.27 -9.82
CA PRO A 238 -0.10 -11.51 -9.31
C PRO A 238 -0.16 -11.47 -7.78
N LEU A 239 -1.04 -10.61 -7.24
CA LEU A 239 -1.31 -10.48 -5.79
C LEU A 239 -1.65 -11.82 -5.12
N GLN A 240 -2.33 -12.71 -5.83
CA GLN A 240 -2.78 -14.02 -5.32
C GLN A 240 -1.64 -15.03 -5.16
N ALA A 241 -0.45 -14.75 -5.70
CA ALA A 241 0.72 -15.60 -5.55
C ALA A 241 1.09 -15.81 -4.08
N PRO A 242 1.76 -16.94 -3.75
CA PRO A 242 2.44 -17.08 -2.47
C PRO A 242 3.48 -15.96 -2.27
N LEU A 243 3.96 -15.82 -1.03
CA LEU A 243 4.98 -14.80 -0.71
C LEU A 243 6.25 -14.97 -1.55
N LEU A 244 6.62 -16.21 -1.87
CA LEU A 244 7.75 -16.57 -2.70
C LEU A 244 7.26 -17.50 -3.81
N SER A 245 7.59 -17.17 -5.06
CA SER A 245 7.16 -17.92 -6.25
C SER A 245 8.32 -18.17 -7.20
N LEU A 246 8.26 -19.30 -7.91
CA LEU A 246 9.18 -19.62 -9.00
C LEU A 246 8.59 -19.10 -10.32
N ASP A 247 9.45 -18.53 -11.17
CA ASP A 247 9.09 -18.15 -12.54
C ASP A 247 9.68 -19.20 -13.48
N GLU A 248 8.83 -19.91 -14.23
CA GLU A 248 9.27 -20.99 -15.14
C GLU A 248 10.16 -20.48 -16.28
N ASN A 249 10.16 -19.18 -16.55
CA ASN A 249 10.98 -18.57 -17.59
C ASN A 249 12.38 -18.15 -17.10
N GLU A 250 12.63 -18.19 -15.79
CA GLU A 250 13.93 -17.83 -15.21
C GLU A 250 14.75 -19.08 -14.85
N PRO A 251 16.09 -19.01 -14.98
CA PRO A 251 16.94 -20.13 -14.62
C PRO A 251 16.84 -20.43 -13.12
N ALA A 252 16.74 -21.71 -12.76
CA ALA A 252 16.84 -22.13 -11.37
C ALA A 252 18.20 -21.69 -10.77
N PRO A 253 18.27 -21.25 -9.50
CA PRO A 253 17.23 -21.30 -8.47
C PRO A 253 16.44 -19.97 -8.28
N SER A 254 16.31 -19.13 -9.30
CA SER A 254 15.70 -17.78 -9.20
C SER A 254 14.28 -17.82 -8.61
N LYS A 255 13.99 -16.92 -7.68
CA LYS A 255 12.69 -16.78 -7.00
C LYS A 255 12.25 -15.32 -7.05
N ARG A 256 10.94 -15.10 -7.05
CA ARG A 256 10.32 -13.77 -6.99
C ARG A 256 9.54 -13.59 -5.69
N LEU A 257 9.62 -12.41 -5.09
CA LEU A 257 8.91 -12.04 -3.87
C LEU A 257 7.60 -11.29 -4.18
N ASN A 258 6.50 -11.67 -3.56
CA ASN A 258 5.25 -10.91 -3.59
C ASN A 258 5.31 -9.73 -2.61
N LEU A 259 5.95 -8.65 -3.06
CA LEU A 259 6.13 -7.42 -2.27
C LEU A 259 4.79 -6.82 -1.79
N PRO A 260 3.74 -6.67 -2.63
CA PRO A 260 2.46 -6.16 -2.16
C PRO A 260 1.87 -6.98 -1.01
N ARG A 261 1.89 -8.31 -1.12
CA ARG A 261 1.39 -9.20 -0.06
C ARG A 261 2.17 -9.05 1.24
N LEU A 262 3.50 -8.92 1.16
CA LEU A 262 4.36 -8.69 2.32
C LEU A 262 3.96 -7.39 3.05
N VAL A 263 3.83 -6.30 2.30
CA VAL A 263 3.49 -4.97 2.82
C VAL A 263 2.07 -4.95 3.40
N MET A 264 1.08 -5.45 2.67
CA MET A 264 -0.32 -5.54 3.14
C MET A 264 -0.44 -6.36 4.43
N THR A 265 0.17 -7.54 4.47
CA THR A 265 0.13 -8.41 5.67
C THR A 265 0.80 -7.76 6.88
N TYR A 266 1.85 -6.96 6.65
CA TYR A 266 2.52 -6.21 7.70
C TYR A 266 1.66 -5.06 8.23
N CYS A 267 1.08 -4.25 7.32
CA CYS A 267 0.27 -3.08 7.67
C CYS A 267 -1.03 -3.46 8.38
N ASN A 268 -1.66 -4.58 8.02
CA ASN A 268 -2.90 -5.06 8.66
C ASN A 268 -2.78 -5.25 10.17
N LYS A 269 -1.57 -5.34 10.72
CA LYS A 269 -1.35 -5.44 12.17
C LYS A 269 -1.58 -4.14 12.93
N PHE A 270 -1.46 -2.99 12.27
CA PHE A 270 -1.52 -1.67 12.91
C PHE A 270 -2.36 -0.65 12.13
N SER A 271 -2.89 -1.01 10.96
CA SER A 271 -3.70 -0.14 10.09
C SER A 271 -4.89 0.51 10.81
N HIS A 272 -5.47 -0.16 11.81
CA HIS A 272 -6.57 0.38 12.62
C HIS A 272 -6.12 1.37 13.71
N SER A 273 -4.89 1.25 14.20
CA SER A 273 -4.36 2.12 15.25
C SER A 273 -3.61 3.32 14.67
N ASN A 274 -2.91 3.11 13.54
CA ASN A 274 -1.92 4.00 12.96
C ASN A 274 -2.13 4.07 11.44
N LEU A 275 -3.12 4.87 11.03
CA LEU A 275 -3.52 5.04 9.64
C LEU A 275 -2.41 5.66 8.80
N ALA A 276 -1.75 6.71 9.31
CA ALA A 276 -0.76 7.48 8.56
C ALA A 276 0.49 6.64 8.25
N GLU A 277 0.94 5.84 9.21
CA GLU A 277 2.03 4.89 9.04
C GLU A 277 1.69 3.85 7.99
N ALA A 278 0.47 3.28 7.99
CA ALA A 278 0.07 2.30 6.99
C ALA A 278 0.11 2.90 5.56
N ILE A 279 -0.34 4.15 5.39
CA ILE A 279 -0.27 4.85 4.10
C ILE A 279 1.19 5.04 3.65
N ASN A 280 2.11 5.40 4.56
CA ASN A 280 3.54 5.50 4.25
C ASN A 280 4.10 4.17 3.68
N TYR A 281 3.69 3.02 4.24
CA TYR A 281 4.09 1.72 3.71
C TYR A 281 3.45 1.42 2.35
N PHE A 282 2.18 1.74 2.16
CA PHE A 282 1.50 1.53 0.88
C PHE A 282 2.08 2.39 -0.25
N TYR A 283 2.70 3.54 0.06
CA TYR A 283 3.36 4.38 -0.93
C TYR A 283 4.51 3.67 -1.67
N PHE A 284 5.16 2.68 -1.05
CA PHE A 284 6.15 1.84 -1.74
C PHE A 284 5.55 0.95 -2.85
N LEU A 285 4.23 0.85 -2.93
CA LEU A 285 3.52 0.10 -3.98
C LEU A 285 3.05 1.00 -5.13
N ARG A 286 3.46 2.29 -5.15
CA ARG A 286 3.03 3.30 -6.14
C ARG A 286 3.37 2.96 -7.60
N ASP A 287 4.40 2.18 -7.84
CA ASP A 287 4.83 1.84 -9.21
C ASP A 287 4.24 0.50 -9.70
N LEU A 288 3.56 -0.22 -8.80
CA LEU A 288 2.96 -1.52 -9.08
C LEU A 288 1.49 -1.38 -9.48
N LYS A 289 1.06 -2.25 -10.38
CA LYS A 289 -0.31 -2.32 -10.88
C LYS A 289 -0.87 -3.72 -10.69
N ASP A 290 -2.18 -3.82 -10.52
CA ASP A 290 -2.88 -5.10 -10.50
C ASP A 290 -3.11 -5.66 -11.93
N ALA A 291 -3.86 -6.76 -12.02
CA ALA A 291 -4.20 -7.40 -13.29
C ALA A 291 -5.08 -6.52 -14.21
N ASP A 292 -5.88 -5.63 -13.64
CA ASP A 292 -6.74 -4.66 -14.34
C ASP A 292 -5.97 -3.37 -14.70
N GLY A 293 -4.69 -3.28 -14.34
CA GLY A 293 -3.83 -2.13 -14.58
C GLY A 293 -4.03 -0.99 -13.58
N VAL A 294 -4.78 -1.22 -12.50
CA VAL A 294 -5.02 -0.22 -11.45
C VAL A 294 -3.83 -0.18 -10.52
N ASN A 295 -3.44 1.03 -10.14
CA ASN A 295 -2.33 1.28 -9.23
C ASN A 295 -2.57 0.67 -7.84
N LEU A 296 -1.64 -0.14 -7.34
CA LEU A 296 -1.78 -0.85 -6.07
C LEU A 296 -1.83 0.10 -4.86
N PHE A 297 -1.12 1.21 -4.88
CA PHE A 297 -1.22 2.22 -3.81
C PHE A 297 -2.64 2.79 -3.72
N LYS A 298 -3.27 3.11 -4.86
CA LYS A 298 -4.65 3.60 -4.91
C LYS A 298 -5.65 2.57 -4.35
N LEU A 299 -5.50 1.30 -4.72
CA LEU A 299 -6.33 0.21 -4.20
C LEU A 299 -6.16 0.01 -2.69
N CYS A 300 -4.92 -0.06 -2.19
CA CYS A 300 -4.66 -0.20 -0.75
C CYS A 300 -5.26 0.96 0.05
N CYS A 301 -5.16 2.18 -0.46
CA CYS A 301 -5.78 3.34 0.17
C CYS A 301 -7.31 3.27 0.16
N CYS A 302 -7.92 2.79 -0.93
CA CYS A 302 -9.36 2.58 -1.02
C CYS A 302 -9.83 1.57 0.04
N ASP A 303 -9.20 0.40 0.11
CA ASP A 303 -9.54 -0.65 1.07
C ASP A 303 -9.36 -0.16 2.51
N LEU A 304 -8.24 0.51 2.81
CA LEU A 304 -7.94 1.07 4.12
C LEU A 304 -8.99 2.12 4.56
N ALA A 305 -9.44 2.97 3.63
CA ALA A 305 -10.46 3.97 3.89
C ALA A 305 -11.82 3.31 4.21
N LEU A 306 -12.21 2.30 3.43
CA LEU A 306 -13.47 1.58 3.60
C LEU A 306 -13.53 0.78 4.90
N GLU A 307 -12.40 0.23 5.35
CA GLU A 307 -12.30 -0.52 6.60
C GLU A 307 -12.32 0.39 7.84
N ASN A 308 -11.53 1.47 7.85
CA ASN A 308 -11.40 2.33 9.02
C ASN A 308 -12.50 3.38 9.14
N LYS A 309 -13.13 3.78 8.02
CA LYS A 309 -14.08 4.90 7.93
C LYS A 309 -13.58 6.23 8.51
N ALA A 310 -12.27 6.37 8.70
CA ALA A 310 -11.61 7.57 9.22
C ALA A 310 -11.37 8.61 8.10
N PHE A 311 -12.39 8.89 7.29
CA PHE A 311 -12.30 9.69 6.07
C PHE A 311 -11.74 11.10 6.33
N ASN A 312 -12.16 11.72 7.44
CA ASN A 312 -11.70 13.06 7.83
C ASN A 312 -10.18 13.16 8.04
N VAL A 313 -9.56 12.09 8.54
CA VAL A 313 -8.11 12.05 8.78
C VAL A 313 -7.38 11.73 7.47
N MET A 314 -7.91 10.76 6.72
CA MET A 314 -7.29 10.26 5.50
C MET A 314 -7.33 11.27 4.35
N PHE A 315 -8.52 11.82 4.09
CA PHE A 315 -8.82 12.68 2.96
C PHE A 315 -9.04 14.14 3.35
N GLY A 316 -9.11 14.45 4.65
CA GLY A 316 -9.37 15.80 5.13
C GLY A 316 -10.86 16.14 5.21
N MET A 317 -11.16 17.44 5.35
CA MET A 317 -12.53 17.95 5.54
C MET A 317 -12.73 19.26 4.79
N LEU A 318 -13.98 19.62 4.49
CA LEU A 318 -14.29 20.92 3.92
C LEU A 318 -14.51 21.97 5.02
N ASN A 319 -13.89 23.14 4.86
CA ASN A 319 -14.12 24.28 5.73
C ASN A 319 -15.51 24.92 5.45
N GLU A 320 -15.91 25.91 6.26
CA GLU A 320 -17.17 26.65 6.07
C GLU A 320 -17.26 27.37 4.71
N ARG A 321 -16.11 27.69 4.11
CA ARG A 321 -16.01 28.30 2.79
C ARG A 321 -16.11 27.28 1.65
N GLY A 322 -16.08 25.98 1.93
CA GLY A 322 -16.06 24.92 0.93
C GLY A 322 -14.69 24.63 0.34
N ASP A 323 -13.61 25.14 0.94
CA ASP A 323 -12.25 24.75 0.57
C ASP A 323 -11.84 23.51 1.40
N ARG A 324 -11.10 22.61 0.76
CA ARG A 324 -10.62 21.37 1.39
C ARG A 324 -9.42 21.64 2.29
N VAL A 325 -9.56 21.28 3.57
CA VAL A 325 -8.45 21.11 4.51
C VAL A 325 -7.82 19.76 4.22
N PHE A 326 -6.51 19.76 4.01
CA PHE A 326 -5.77 18.56 3.62
C PHE A 326 -5.77 17.47 4.69
N GLY A 327 -5.79 16.23 4.23
CA GLY A 327 -5.61 15.03 5.03
C GLY A 327 -4.24 14.41 4.80
N VAL A 328 -4.02 13.24 5.40
CA VAL A 328 -2.73 12.53 5.31
C VAL A 328 -2.34 12.19 3.87
N LEU A 329 -3.30 11.85 3.01
CA LEU A 329 -2.99 11.48 1.63
C LEU A 329 -2.45 12.63 0.78
N ASP A 330 -2.74 13.88 1.13
CA ASP A 330 -2.27 15.02 0.35
C ASP A 330 -0.75 15.21 0.46
N GLU A 331 -0.10 14.65 1.48
CA GLU A 331 1.36 14.70 1.62
C GLU A 331 2.10 13.89 0.53
N PHE A 332 1.43 12.93 -0.10
CA PHE A 332 2.03 12.01 -1.07
C PHE A 332 1.88 12.46 -2.53
N PHE A 333 1.01 13.43 -2.80
CA PHE A 333 0.71 13.88 -4.15
C PHE A 333 1.03 15.36 -4.32
N SER A 334 1.69 15.71 -5.43
CA SER A 334 1.92 17.11 -5.78
C SER A 334 0.66 17.77 -6.38
N SER A 335 -0.27 16.98 -6.91
CA SER A 335 -1.52 17.45 -7.50
C SER A 335 -2.72 17.00 -6.66
N GLU A 336 -3.64 17.93 -6.40
CA GLU A 336 -4.90 17.65 -5.71
C GLU A 336 -5.79 16.68 -6.53
N GLU A 337 -5.62 16.63 -7.85
CA GLU A 337 -6.41 15.76 -8.74
C GLU A 337 -6.17 14.27 -8.46
N ASP A 338 -4.95 13.88 -8.09
CA ASP A 338 -4.65 12.48 -7.76
C ASP A 338 -5.33 12.04 -6.46
N THR A 339 -5.32 12.90 -5.44
CA THR A 339 -6.07 12.65 -4.20
C THR A 339 -7.57 12.58 -4.47
N LYS A 340 -8.11 13.50 -5.28
CA LYS A 340 -9.53 13.49 -5.68
C LYS A 340 -9.92 12.23 -6.43
N ALA A 341 -9.03 11.67 -7.25
CA ALA A 341 -9.28 10.41 -7.95
C ALA A 341 -9.43 9.23 -6.97
N ILE A 342 -8.61 9.17 -5.92
CA ILE A 342 -8.75 8.14 -4.87
C ILE A 342 -10.05 8.36 -4.08
N ILE A 343 -10.36 9.59 -3.70
CA ILE A 343 -11.61 9.93 -2.99
C ILE A 343 -12.84 9.49 -3.81
N ARG A 344 -12.84 9.76 -5.12
CA ARG A 344 -13.93 9.32 -6.01
C ARG A 344 -14.04 7.79 -6.06
N MET A 345 -12.91 7.07 -6.16
CA MET A 345 -12.92 5.60 -6.12
C MET A 345 -13.56 5.07 -4.83
N VAL A 346 -13.21 5.66 -3.68
CA VAL A 346 -13.82 5.27 -2.39
C VAL A 346 -15.31 5.61 -2.36
N ALA A 347 -15.71 6.78 -2.89
CA ALA A 347 -17.11 7.19 -2.94
C ALA A 347 -17.97 6.23 -3.78
N GLU A 348 -17.47 5.81 -4.95
CA GLU A 348 -18.15 4.83 -5.82
C GLU A 348 -18.28 3.47 -5.15
N GLU A 349 -17.24 2.99 -4.46
CA GLU A 349 -17.31 1.74 -3.69
C GLU A 349 -18.25 1.84 -2.48
N SER A 350 -18.31 3.01 -1.81
CA SER A 350 -19.28 3.29 -0.75
C SER A 350 -20.72 3.31 -1.27
N GLU A 351 -20.97 3.87 -2.46
CA GLU A 351 -22.28 3.85 -3.13
C GLU A 351 -22.69 2.40 -3.46
N LYS A 352 -21.78 1.59 -4.03
CA LYS A 352 -22.01 0.15 -4.30
C LYS A 352 -22.35 -0.63 -3.03
N LYS A 353 -21.70 -0.30 -1.91
CA LYS A 353 -21.98 -0.89 -0.58
C LYS A 353 -23.22 -0.31 0.12
N SER A 354 -23.99 0.56 -0.55
CA SER A 354 -25.18 1.24 -0.01
C SER A 354 -24.91 2.11 1.23
N CYS A 355 -23.65 2.54 1.44
CA CYS A 355 -23.27 3.46 2.51
C CYS A 355 -23.41 4.90 2.01
N LEU A 356 -24.67 5.36 1.86
CA LEU A 356 -24.99 6.62 1.20
C LEU A 356 -24.50 7.88 1.94
N GLU A 357 -24.53 7.89 3.29
CA GLU A 357 -24.02 9.03 4.09
C GLU A 357 -22.52 9.25 3.82
N ASP A 358 -21.74 8.16 3.83
CA ASP A 358 -20.30 8.17 3.56
C ASP A 358 -20.01 8.61 2.11
N ALA A 359 -20.78 8.10 1.15
CA ALA A 359 -20.62 8.43 -0.28
C ALA A 359 -20.88 9.92 -0.56
N ILE A 360 -21.93 10.53 0.02
CA ILE A 360 -22.21 11.97 -0.14
C ILE A 360 -21.04 12.80 0.36
N PHE A 361 -20.53 12.48 1.56
CA PHE A 361 -19.38 13.19 2.12
C PHE A 361 -18.15 13.12 1.20
N LEU A 362 -17.85 11.94 0.65
CA LEU A 362 -16.69 11.72 -0.20
C LEU A 362 -16.86 12.39 -1.59
N PHE A 363 -18.04 12.31 -2.21
CA PHE A 363 -18.30 12.99 -3.50
C PHE A 363 -18.19 14.51 -3.37
N GLU A 364 -18.68 15.07 -2.26
CA GLU A 364 -18.54 16.49 -1.98
C GLU A 364 -17.06 16.88 -1.79
N LEU A 365 -16.27 16.04 -1.12
CA LEU A 365 -14.84 16.25 -0.90
C LEU A 365 -14.01 16.23 -2.20
N CYS A 366 -14.42 15.46 -3.21
CA CYS A 366 -13.78 15.46 -4.54
C CYS A 366 -14.37 16.47 -5.53
N SER A 367 -15.26 17.37 -5.08
CA SER A 367 -15.94 18.37 -5.90
C SER A 367 -16.86 17.78 -6.98
N ASP A 368 -17.32 16.54 -6.80
CA ASP A 368 -18.34 15.91 -7.64
C ASP A 368 -19.75 16.23 -7.10
N HIS A 369 -20.16 17.47 -7.32
CA HIS A 369 -21.42 17.99 -6.80
C HIS A 369 -22.65 17.30 -7.41
N GLU A 370 -22.55 16.79 -8.65
CA GLU A 370 -23.65 16.07 -9.30
C GLU A 370 -24.00 14.78 -8.54
N ASN A 371 -23.00 13.94 -8.28
CA ASN A 371 -23.23 12.67 -7.56
C ASN A 371 -23.59 12.92 -6.10
N SER A 372 -22.94 13.88 -5.44
CA SER A 372 -23.28 14.26 -4.07
C SER A 372 -24.75 14.69 -3.94
N LEU A 373 -25.20 15.61 -4.80
CA LEU A 373 -26.58 16.11 -4.76
C LEU A 373 -27.60 15.05 -5.21
N ARG A 374 -27.26 14.20 -6.19
CA ARG A 374 -28.13 13.09 -6.62
C ARG A 374 -28.42 12.13 -5.45
N LEU A 375 -27.39 11.73 -4.71
CA LEU A 375 -27.53 10.84 -3.55
C LEU A 375 -28.25 11.54 -2.39
N LEU A 376 -27.93 12.81 -2.14
CA LEU A 376 -28.60 13.61 -1.11
C LEU A 376 -30.09 13.78 -1.41
N ASN A 377 -30.47 14.08 -2.65
CA ASN A 377 -31.86 14.17 -3.08
C ASN A 377 -32.62 12.86 -2.84
N SER A 378 -31.99 11.73 -3.17
CA SER A 378 -32.61 10.43 -2.94
C SER A 378 -32.81 10.11 -1.45
N MET A 379 -31.84 10.45 -0.60
CA MET A 379 -31.96 10.26 0.85
C MET A 379 -32.99 11.20 1.47
N LEU A 380 -32.95 12.50 1.12
CA LEU A 380 -33.92 13.48 1.59
C LEU A 380 -35.34 13.09 1.17
N GLY A 381 -35.52 12.60 -0.05
CA GLY A 381 -36.80 12.10 -0.55
C GLY A 381 -37.36 10.90 0.24
N GLN A 382 -36.53 10.10 0.90
CA GLN A 382 -37.02 8.96 1.69
C GLN A 382 -37.45 9.35 3.11
N ILE A 383 -36.84 10.40 3.67
CA ILE A 383 -37.01 10.81 5.07
C ILE A 383 -37.90 12.04 5.25
N LEU A 384 -38.27 12.70 4.14
CA LEU A 384 -38.94 14.00 4.10
C LEU A 384 -40.18 14.14 5.02
N PRO A 385 -41.09 13.16 5.14
CA PRO A 385 -42.32 13.33 5.95
C PRO A 385 -42.13 13.05 7.46
N GLN A 386 -41.06 12.34 7.84
CA GLN A 386 -40.88 11.78 9.20
C GLN A 386 -40.61 12.86 10.25
N GLU A 387 -41.11 12.80 11.48
CA GLU A 387 -40.76 13.82 12.50
C GLU A 387 -39.24 13.96 12.73
N ASN A 388 -38.75 15.20 12.83
CA ASN A 388 -37.35 15.46 13.20
C ASN A 388 -37.13 15.15 14.69
N LYS A 389 -36.50 14.01 14.98
CA LYS A 389 -36.16 13.55 16.33
C LYS A 389 -34.65 13.63 16.54
N LEU A 390 -34.23 13.93 17.77
CA LEU A 390 -32.82 13.98 18.14
C LEU A 390 -32.12 12.65 17.84
N GLY A 391 -31.02 12.68 17.08
CA GLY A 391 -30.25 11.51 16.63
C GLY A 391 -30.86 10.75 15.45
N SER A 392 -31.98 11.22 14.89
CA SER A 392 -32.59 10.60 13.73
C SER A 392 -31.74 10.79 12.46
N VAL A 393 -31.91 9.89 11.49
CA VAL A 393 -31.33 10.05 10.14
C VAL A 393 -31.81 11.37 9.52
N ARG A 394 -33.08 11.75 9.74
CA ARG A 394 -33.63 13.03 9.28
C ARG A 394 -32.83 14.22 9.80
N GLU A 395 -32.57 14.30 11.10
CA GLU A 395 -31.81 15.42 11.68
C GLU A 395 -30.42 15.54 11.06
N ARG A 396 -29.70 14.42 10.92
CA ARG A 396 -28.36 14.40 10.33
C ARG A 396 -28.39 14.84 8.88
N MET A 397 -29.30 14.29 8.07
CA MET A 397 -29.41 14.63 6.64
C MET A 397 -29.89 16.06 6.42
N GLU A 398 -30.79 16.57 7.28
CA GLU A 398 -31.19 17.98 7.27
C GLU A 398 -29.98 18.89 7.57
N SER A 399 -29.18 18.56 8.58
CA SER A 399 -27.93 19.28 8.88
C SER A 399 -26.98 19.30 7.69
N VAL A 400 -26.77 18.15 7.04
CA VAL A 400 -25.98 18.04 5.81
C VAL A 400 -26.56 18.92 4.69
N ALA A 401 -27.87 18.83 4.42
CA ALA A 401 -28.52 19.65 3.40
C ALA A 401 -28.37 21.16 3.68
N MET A 402 -28.51 21.60 4.92
CA MET A 402 -28.31 23.00 5.30
C MET A 402 -26.86 23.44 5.10
N MET A 403 -25.87 22.59 5.44
CA MET A 403 -24.46 22.88 5.15
C MET A 403 -24.20 23.04 3.65
N HIS A 404 -24.74 22.16 2.80
CA HIS A 404 -24.61 22.27 1.35
C HIS A 404 -25.28 23.55 0.83
N LYS A 405 -26.51 23.86 1.27
CA LYS A 405 -27.24 25.07 0.89
C LYS A 405 -26.46 26.34 1.26
N GLN A 406 -25.80 26.37 2.41
CA GLN A 406 -24.97 27.50 2.84
C GLN A 406 -23.70 27.63 1.99
N ARG A 407 -23.00 26.53 1.70
CA ARG A 407 -21.75 26.56 0.92
C ARG A 407 -21.97 26.94 -0.54
N TYR A 408 -23.07 26.50 -1.13
CA TYR A 408 -23.40 26.79 -2.52
C TYR A 408 -24.04 28.17 -2.73
N HIS A 409 -24.34 28.89 -1.66
CA HIS A 409 -24.93 30.23 -1.76
C HIS A 409 -23.97 31.19 -2.46
N GLY A 410 -24.31 31.59 -3.69
CA GLY A 410 -23.53 32.56 -4.47
C GLY A 410 -22.28 32.00 -5.17
N LYS A 411 -22.15 30.67 -5.31
CA LYS A 411 -21.05 30.01 -6.04
C LYS A 411 -21.57 29.24 -7.26
N GLU A 412 -20.73 29.11 -8.28
CA GLU A 412 -21.00 28.19 -9.40
C GLU A 412 -20.82 26.75 -8.93
N ILE A 413 -21.88 25.96 -9.05
CA ILE A 413 -21.89 24.53 -8.70
C ILE A 413 -21.73 23.73 -9.98
N ASN A 414 -20.79 22.79 -10.00
CA ASN A 414 -20.63 21.83 -11.09
C ASN A 414 -21.70 20.73 -11.02
N CYS A 415 -22.97 21.11 -11.22
CA CYS A 415 -24.11 20.21 -11.25
C CYS A 415 -25.12 20.62 -12.31
N SER A 416 -25.92 19.66 -12.76
CA SER A 416 -27.02 19.89 -13.68
C SER A 416 -28.12 20.74 -13.02
N ALA A 417 -28.72 21.64 -13.80
CA ALA A 417 -29.82 22.50 -13.33
C ALA A 417 -31.01 21.69 -12.73
N PRO A 418 -31.40 20.53 -13.28
CA PRO A 418 -32.45 19.69 -12.68
C PRO A 418 -32.07 19.18 -11.28
N THR A 419 -30.84 18.69 -11.09
CA THR A 419 -30.36 18.16 -9.80
C THR A 419 -30.33 19.25 -8.72
N ALA A 420 -29.85 20.45 -9.07
CA ALA A 420 -29.84 21.61 -8.17
C ALA A 420 -31.25 22.11 -7.83
N SER A 421 -32.14 22.19 -8.82
CA SER A 421 -33.54 22.60 -8.61
C SER A 421 -34.27 21.63 -7.69
N ASN A 422 -34.08 20.32 -7.92
CA ASN A 422 -34.63 19.25 -7.08
C ASN A 422 -34.15 19.38 -5.62
N PHE A 423 -32.86 19.65 -5.41
CA PHE A 423 -32.30 19.85 -4.08
C PHE A 423 -32.88 21.06 -3.35
N ASN A 424 -32.98 22.20 -4.04
CA ASN A 424 -33.57 23.41 -3.47
C ASN A 424 -35.04 23.19 -3.09
N LEU A 425 -35.79 22.49 -3.94
CA LEU A 425 -37.19 22.16 -3.71
C LEU A 425 -37.35 21.22 -2.49
N LEU A 426 -36.52 20.18 -2.39
CA LEU A 426 -36.50 19.28 -1.23
C LEU A 426 -36.13 20.04 0.05
N CYS A 427 -35.16 20.95 0.03
CA CYS A 427 -34.82 21.80 1.18
C CYS A 427 -36.02 22.65 1.64
N ARG A 428 -36.78 23.24 0.71
CA ARG A 428 -38.00 23.98 1.04
C ARG A 428 -39.09 23.07 1.61
N LEU A 429 -39.22 21.85 1.11
CA LEU A 429 -40.15 20.87 1.66
C LEU A 429 -39.76 20.42 3.08
N ILE A 430 -38.47 20.34 3.39
CA ILE A 430 -38.00 20.08 4.77
C ILE A 430 -38.44 21.23 5.68
N GLU A 431 -38.22 22.48 5.28
CA GLU A 431 -38.69 23.67 6.02
C GLU A 431 -40.21 23.62 6.24
N PHE A 432 -40.98 23.23 5.22
CA PHE A 432 -42.43 23.02 5.32
C PHE A 432 -42.80 21.96 6.37
N PHE A 433 -42.21 20.76 6.31
CA PHE A 433 -42.52 19.69 7.26
C PHE A 433 -42.05 20.05 8.68
N ASN A 434 -40.97 20.79 8.86
CA ASN A 434 -40.57 21.31 10.18
C ASN A 434 -41.60 22.27 10.76
N HIS A 435 -42.15 23.17 9.94
CA HIS A 435 -43.23 24.07 10.36
C HIS A 435 -44.55 23.34 10.61
N TRP A 436 -44.84 22.29 9.82
CA TRP A 436 -45.95 21.38 10.10
C TRP A 436 -45.78 20.75 11.49
N HIS A 437 -44.61 20.17 11.78
CA HIS A 437 -44.37 19.37 13.00
C HIS A 437 -44.33 20.24 14.25
N SER A 438 -43.87 21.48 14.11
CA SER A 438 -43.93 22.51 15.15
C SER A 438 -45.30 23.18 15.31
N LYS A 439 -46.31 22.79 14.51
CA LYS A 439 -47.67 23.36 14.47
C LYS A 439 -47.73 24.84 14.10
N ASP A 440 -46.71 25.38 13.43
CA ASP A 440 -46.71 26.72 12.85
C ASP A 440 -47.36 26.71 11.46
N PHE A 441 -48.69 26.56 11.46
CA PHE A 441 -49.50 26.37 10.26
C PHE A 441 -49.46 27.55 9.28
N ARG A 442 -49.21 28.78 9.75
CA ARG A 442 -49.16 29.97 8.87
C ARG A 442 -47.91 29.94 7.99
N LYS A 443 -46.74 29.73 8.59
CA LYS A 443 -45.48 29.65 7.83
C LYS A 443 -45.43 28.43 6.92
N ALA A 444 -46.01 27.30 7.35
CA ALA A 444 -46.15 26.12 6.50
C ALA A 444 -46.98 26.44 5.23
N LEU A 445 -48.09 27.17 5.36
CA LEU A 445 -48.89 27.60 4.21
C LEU A 445 -48.18 28.63 3.32
N GLU A 446 -47.35 29.51 3.89
CA GLU A 446 -46.52 30.44 3.11
C GLU A 446 -45.51 29.66 2.24
N ILE A 447 -44.76 28.73 2.84
CA ILE A 447 -43.74 27.95 2.12
C ILE A 447 -44.37 27.09 1.02
N ILE A 448 -45.47 26.36 1.30
CA ILE A 448 -46.11 25.53 0.26
C ILE A 448 -46.65 26.39 -0.90
N SER A 449 -46.98 27.65 -0.62
CA SER A 449 -47.45 28.59 -1.62
C SER A 449 -46.33 29.16 -2.50
N GLU A 450 -45.10 29.26 -1.97
CA GLU A 450 -43.90 29.63 -2.72
C GLU A 450 -43.35 28.47 -3.57
N VAL A 451 -43.56 27.24 -3.08
CA VAL A 451 -43.04 26.01 -3.68
C VAL A 451 -43.74 25.62 -5.00
N GLU A 452 -44.89 26.22 -5.30
CA GLU A 452 -45.66 26.01 -6.54
C GLU A 452 -45.84 24.53 -6.93
N LEU A 453 -46.07 23.66 -5.93
CA LEU A 453 -46.35 22.23 -6.14
C LEU A 453 -47.84 21.87 -6.07
N LEU A 454 -48.68 22.70 -5.45
CA LEU A 454 -50.11 22.40 -5.24
C LEU A 454 -51.01 23.53 -5.78
N PRO A 455 -52.11 23.19 -6.49
CA PRO A 455 -53.05 24.18 -7.00
C PRO A 455 -53.86 24.81 -5.86
N LYS A 456 -54.00 26.14 -5.87
CA LYS A 456 -54.84 26.86 -4.89
C LYS A 456 -56.29 26.92 -5.30
N LYS A 457 -56.54 26.87 -6.61
CA LYS A 457 -57.88 26.91 -7.20
C LYS A 457 -58.13 25.70 -8.10
N PRO A 458 -59.38 25.22 -8.20
CA PRO A 458 -59.71 24.10 -9.09
C PRO A 458 -59.35 24.35 -10.57
N SER A 459 -59.35 25.61 -11.00
CA SER A 459 -58.97 26.01 -12.37
C SER A 459 -57.50 25.80 -12.69
N GLU A 460 -56.62 25.69 -11.68
CA GLU A 460 -55.18 25.56 -11.85
C GLU A 460 -54.74 24.08 -11.96
N VAL A 461 -55.64 23.14 -11.66
CA VAL A 461 -55.32 21.70 -11.53
C VAL A 461 -54.61 21.13 -12.76
N GLU A 462 -55.07 21.44 -13.98
CA GLU A 462 -54.45 20.95 -15.22
C GLU A 462 -52.99 21.43 -15.39
N HIS A 463 -52.70 22.67 -15.00
CA HIS A 463 -51.36 23.23 -15.06
C HIS A 463 -50.41 22.48 -14.11
N TYR A 464 -50.83 22.24 -12.88
CA TYR A 464 -50.04 21.51 -11.88
C TYR A 464 -49.86 20.03 -12.22
N ILE A 465 -50.75 19.43 -13.04
CA ILE A 465 -50.53 18.08 -13.58
C ILE A 465 -49.42 18.08 -14.63
N ALA A 466 -49.34 19.12 -15.46
CA ALA A 466 -48.24 19.27 -16.41
C ALA A 466 -46.89 19.48 -15.70
N VAL A 467 -46.87 20.27 -14.62
CA VAL A 467 -45.71 20.44 -13.74
C VAL A 467 -45.31 19.11 -13.09
N PHE A 468 -46.28 18.35 -12.56
CA PHE A 468 -46.05 17.04 -11.93
C PHE A 468 -45.27 16.08 -12.83
N ARG A 469 -45.60 16.03 -14.13
CA ARG A 469 -44.93 15.15 -15.11
C ARG A 469 -43.45 15.49 -15.33
N GLN A 470 -43.02 16.69 -14.95
CA GLN A 470 -41.64 17.15 -15.08
C GLN A 470 -40.84 17.01 -13.78
N LEU A 471 -41.48 16.61 -12.67
CA LEU A 471 -40.83 16.47 -11.38
C LEU A 471 -39.95 15.21 -11.32
N SER A 472 -38.94 15.26 -10.44
CA SER A 472 -38.07 14.11 -10.16
C SER A 472 -38.82 13.00 -9.42
N GLY A 473 -38.32 11.77 -9.56
CA GLY A 473 -38.86 10.62 -8.82
C GLY A 473 -38.82 10.79 -7.30
N ASP A 474 -37.86 11.55 -6.78
CA ASP A 474 -37.70 11.78 -5.33
C ASP A 474 -38.79 12.72 -4.79
N ILE A 475 -39.20 13.73 -5.55
CA ILE A 475 -40.31 14.62 -5.18
C ILE A 475 -41.65 13.92 -5.37
N MET A 476 -41.85 13.23 -6.50
CA MET A 476 -43.13 12.58 -6.82
C MET A 476 -43.60 11.62 -5.71
N LYS A 477 -42.66 10.88 -5.09
CA LYS A 477 -42.96 9.97 -3.97
C LYS A 477 -43.49 10.68 -2.72
N ASN A 478 -43.16 11.95 -2.53
CA ASN A 478 -43.52 12.73 -1.34
C ASN A 478 -44.78 13.58 -1.52
N ILE A 479 -45.23 13.80 -2.75
CA ILE A 479 -46.43 14.59 -3.04
C ILE A 479 -47.67 14.11 -2.26
N PRO A 480 -47.95 12.80 -2.11
CA PRO A 480 -49.08 12.33 -1.29
C PRO A 480 -49.05 12.86 0.15
N GLU A 481 -47.89 12.81 0.79
CA GLU A 481 -47.71 13.27 2.17
C GLU A 481 -47.75 14.80 2.26
N VAL A 482 -47.20 15.52 1.28
CA VAL A 482 -47.31 16.98 1.20
C VAL A 482 -48.78 17.42 1.05
N MET A 483 -49.56 16.73 0.22
CA MET A 483 -50.99 16.98 0.05
C MET A 483 -51.76 16.72 1.34
N LEU A 484 -51.51 15.59 2.00
CA LEU A 484 -52.16 15.22 3.26
C LEU A 484 -51.78 16.19 4.39
N ALA A 485 -50.51 16.57 4.50
CA ALA A 485 -50.02 17.56 5.44
C ALA A 485 -50.71 18.92 5.22
N THR A 486 -50.78 19.39 3.98
CA THR A 486 -51.46 20.64 3.61
C THR A 486 -52.95 20.57 3.93
N MET A 487 -53.63 19.47 3.59
CA MET A 487 -55.05 19.28 3.86
C MET A 487 -55.37 19.29 5.36
N ASN A 488 -54.51 18.69 6.19
CA ASN A 488 -54.62 18.75 7.65
C ASN A 488 -54.46 20.19 8.17
N ILE A 489 -53.50 20.94 7.63
CA ILE A 489 -53.30 22.36 7.98
C ILE A 489 -54.55 23.17 7.64
N LEU A 490 -55.10 23.00 6.43
CA LEU A 490 -56.33 23.68 5.99
C LEU A 490 -57.51 23.38 6.91
N SER A 491 -57.73 22.11 7.28
CA SER A 491 -58.81 21.71 8.18
C SER A 491 -58.63 22.28 9.61
N ALA A 492 -57.40 22.31 10.12
CA ALA A 492 -57.09 22.90 11.42
C ALA A 492 -57.33 24.42 11.43
N GLU A 493 -56.93 25.13 10.37
CA GLU A 493 -57.16 26.57 10.19
C GLU A 493 -58.65 26.90 10.03
N TYR A 494 -59.39 26.11 9.25
CA TYR A 494 -60.83 26.24 9.09
C TYR A 494 -61.56 26.05 10.43
N SER A 495 -61.19 25.03 11.19
CA SER A 495 -61.74 24.76 12.53
C SER A 495 -61.43 25.90 13.52
N ARG A 496 -60.22 26.48 13.44
CA ARG A 496 -59.83 27.67 14.23
C ARG A 496 -60.66 28.90 13.88
N LEU A 497 -60.98 29.11 12.60
CA LEU A 497 -61.84 30.22 12.18
C LEU A 497 -63.30 30.01 12.59
N LYS A 498 -63.78 28.76 12.60
CA LYS A 498 -65.14 28.37 13.02
C LYS A 498 -65.38 28.49 14.53
N SER A 499 -64.39 28.19 15.37
CA SER A 499 -64.51 28.27 16.83
C SER A 499 -64.51 29.71 17.37
N ASN A 500 -64.00 30.65 16.57
CA ASN A 500 -63.77 32.03 16.98
C ASN A 500 -65.05 32.87 16.77
N ARG A 501 -65.83 33.12 17.83
CA ARG A 501 -67.25 33.58 17.81
C ARG A 501 -67.57 34.96 17.22
N VAL A 502 -66.59 35.76 16.81
CA VAL A 502 -66.84 37.09 16.21
C VAL A 502 -67.01 36.96 14.70
N GLY A 503 -68.24 37.01 14.19
CA GLY A 503 -68.55 36.94 12.76
C GLY A 503 -68.20 38.24 12.03
N SER A 504 -67.24 38.18 11.10
CA SER A 504 -66.86 39.28 10.22
C SER A 504 -66.98 38.81 8.76
N PRO A 505 -67.41 39.66 7.80
CA PRO A 505 -67.44 39.29 6.38
C PRO A 505 -66.09 38.80 5.84
N THR A 506 -64.98 39.29 6.41
CA THR A 506 -63.62 38.84 6.08
C THR A 506 -63.35 37.40 6.50
N LYS A 507 -64.02 36.88 7.53
CA LYS A 507 -63.92 35.46 7.92
C LYS A 507 -64.61 34.54 6.93
N HIS A 508 -65.77 34.92 6.40
CA HIS A 508 -66.50 34.12 5.43
C HIS A 508 -65.71 33.96 4.13
N HIS A 509 -65.06 35.03 3.65
CA HIS A 509 -64.18 34.95 2.49
C HIS A 509 -62.97 34.04 2.75
N ALA A 510 -62.29 34.21 3.88
CA ALA A 510 -61.15 33.34 4.23
C ALA A 510 -61.55 31.86 4.40
N GLN A 511 -62.76 31.57 4.91
CA GLN A 511 -63.29 30.21 4.99
C GLN A 511 -63.57 29.62 3.62
N GLU A 512 -64.14 30.40 2.71
CA GLU A 512 -64.40 29.98 1.34
C GLU A 512 -63.10 29.75 0.56
N ASP A 513 -62.09 30.61 0.76
CA ASP A 513 -60.77 30.47 0.14
C ASP A 513 -60.07 29.17 0.59
N LEU A 514 -60.10 28.86 1.89
CA LEU A 514 -59.55 27.59 2.42
C LEU A 514 -60.31 26.36 1.89
N ARG A 515 -61.63 26.48 1.71
CA ARG A 515 -62.47 25.41 1.14
C ARG A 515 -62.17 25.20 -0.34
N GLN A 516 -62.03 26.27 -1.12
CA GLN A 516 -61.63 26.20 -2.53
C GLN A 516 -60.24 25.57 -2.68
N TYR A 517 -59.31 25.86 -1.78
CA TYR A 517 -58.00 25.23 -1.77
C TYR A 517 -58.10 23.72 -1.48
N GLY A 518 -58.87 23.31 -0.47
CA GLY A 518 -59.11 21.89 -0.19
C GLY A 518 -59.76 21.14 -1.35
N GLN A 519 -60.71 21.78 -2.06
CA GLN A 519 -61.33 21.23 -3.27
C GLN A 519 -60.32 21.10 -4.41
N ALA A 520 -59.44 22.08 -4.60
CA ALA A 520 -58.38 22.05 -5.61
C ALA A 520 -57.39 20.90 -5.37
N ILE A 521 -56.97 20.68 -4.12
CA ILE A 521 -56.08 19.56 -3.74
C ILE A 521 -56.77 18.21 -3.98
N THR A 522 -58.06 18.08 -3.65
CA THR A 522 -58.82 16.84 -3.87
C THR A 522 -59.03 16.56 -5.37
N ALA A 523 -59.34 17.58 -6.16
CA ALA A 523 -59.46 17.46 -7.62
C ALA A 523 -58.12 17.12 -8.27
N TYR A 524 -57.02 17.69 -7.75
CA TYR A 524 -55.66 17.34 -8.15
C TYR A 524 -55.34 15.88 -7.84
N SER A 525 -55.63 15.39 -6.62
CA SER A 525 -55.36 14.01 -6.23
C SER A 525 -56.08 12.98 -7.11
N ALA A 526 -57.32 13.29 -7.52
CA ALA A 526 -58.12 12.44 -8.39
C ALA A 526 -57.65 12.43 -9.86
N SER A 527 -56.93 13.47 -10.28
CA SER A 527 -56.51 13.67 -11.67
C SER A 527 -55.05 13.28 -11.92
N LEU A 528 -54.32 12.85 -10.88
CA LEU A 528 -52.92 12.43 -11.00
C LEU A 528 -52.81 11.08 -11.75
N PRO A 529 -51.84 10.94 -12.67
CA PRO A 529 -51.63 9.70 -13.44
C PRO A 529 -50.92 8.58 -12.63
N TYR A 530 -50.86 8.72 -11.31
CA TYR A 530 -50.16 7.84 -10.39
C TYR A 530 -51.16 7.23 -9.40
N ASP A 531 -51.06 5.93 -9.13
CA ASP A 531 -51.88 5.26 -8.12
C ASP A 531 -51.44 5.70 -6.72
N MET A 532 -52.07 6.77 -6.23
CA MET A 532 -51.93 7.23 -4.86
C MET A 532 -52.32 6.11 -3.89
N PRO A 533 -51.63 5.94 -2.74
CA PRO A 533 -52.04 4.96 -1.74
C PRO A 533 -53.50 5.22 -1.34
N GLY A 534 -54.36 4.20 -1.42
CA GLY A 534 -55.81 4.33 -1.24
C GLY A 534 -56.22 5.01 0.08
N ASP A 535 -55.44 4.79 1.14
CA ASP A 535 -55.62 5.43 2.45
C ASP A 535 -55.48 6.95 2.41
N THR A 536 -54.61 7.48 1.54
CA THR A 536 -54.36 8.92 1.42
C THR A 536 -55.55 9.63 0.80
N ASN A 537 -56.12 9.07 -0.27
CA ASN A 537 -57.33 9.61 -0.91
C ASN A 537 -58.54 9.55 0.01
N ALA A 538 -58.73 8.45 0.75
CA ALA A 538 -59.82 8.33 1.72
C ALA A 538 -59.69 9.37 2.86
N LYS A 539 -58.48 9.56 3.40
CA LYS A 539 -58.21 10.58 4.43
C LYS A 539 -58.40 12.02 3.92
N MET A 540 -57.96 12.33 2.69
CA MET A 540 -58.17 13.65 2.09
C MET A 540 -59.67 13.96 1.94
N VAL A 541 -60.47 13.01 1.47
CA VAL A 541 -61.93 13.18 1.35
C VAL A 541 -62.59 13.34 2.72
N GLN A 542 -62.17 12.57 3.73
CA GLN A 542 -62.67 12.71 5.10
C GLN A 542 -62.36 14.10 5.68
N LEU A 543 -61.14 14.61 5.48
CA LEU A 543 -60.75 15.96 5.89
C LEU A 543 -61.54 17.03 5.13
N MET A 544 -61.81 16.85 3.83
CA MET A 544 -62.67 17.76 3.08
C MET A 544 -64.10 17.80 3.64
N MET A 545 -64.66 16.66 4.04
CA MET A 545 -65.98 16.62 4.69
C MET A 545 -66.01 17.43 6.00
N THR A 546 -64.91 17.53 6.74
CA THR A 546 -64.85 18.37 7.96
C THR A 546 -64.87 19.87 7.67
N MET A 547 -64.54 20.28 6.44
CA MET A 547 -64.50 21.67 5.99
C MET A 547 -65.78 22.11 5.24
N ASN A 548 -66.80 21.24 5.15
CA ASN A 548 -68.10 21.55 4.54
C ASN A 548 -69.10 22.17 5.51
#